data_AF-A0A7S0PQL8-F1
#
_entry.id   AF-A0A7S0PQL8-F1
#
_cell.length_a   1.000
_cell.length_b   1.000
_cell.length_c   1.000
_cell.angle_alpha   90.00
_cell.angle_beta   90.00
_cell.angle_gamma   90.00
#
_symmetry.space_group_name_H-M   'P 1'
#
loop_
_entity.id
_entity.type
_entity.pdbx_description
1 polymer ?
#
loop_
_entity_poly.entity_id
_entity_poly.type
_entity_poly.pdbx_seq_one_letter_code
_entity_poly.pdbx_strand_id
1 'polypeptide(L)'
;MEGDGMLCAQFHVDTRSDDPGPRCGHTLTCVPADGGGQRLIIFGGATALEGDGPSGSTSGIRLAGATSDVHSFDVRSGVWTKLDPTGEGPSPRAAHSAAAVGNMVVVQGGIGPSGLASEDLHVLDLQGSPRWHRVSVKGPGPGQRYAHVISFVAQRFLVVHGGNDGAKPLGDSWCLDTTSKPYEWFEMNPAGDVPPPRMYAAAAPRADGLLLLCGGRGADSAPLSDAFGLARHRDGRWEWAAAPGEAPTARYQHAVAFVGTRLHVSGGALGGGSMVDDHLSLSVLNTSAGSSAGWSVAEIEGLTTGSSAAAATASRRCRHATAGVGPLVFVCGGLRGGNLLGDMYVMEESPAAQGLTRAEATAVLAEHVDLAAPAWRRWLRGAGLLEEAAAFLAANPGHQSVVHDGQEVKSGFDTPSTNLGSLKFVGGSAGSLKFDHGSPGSADG
;
A
#
# COMPACT_ATOMS: atom_id res chain seq x y z
N MET A 1 -33.26 -7.61 7.84
CA MET A 1 -31.87 -7.77 7.38
C MET A 1 -31.27 -6.38 7.34
N GLU A 2 -30.87 -5.88 8.51
CA GLU A 2 -30.08 -4.65 8.65
C GLU A 2 -28.63 -5.13 8.89
N GLY A 3 -27.63 -4.58 8.18
CA GLY A 3 -26.23 -4.69 8.60
C GLY A 3 -25.20 -5.45 7.75
N ASP A 4 -25.47 -5.83 6.49
CA ASP A 4 -24.52 -6.67 5.72
C ASP A 4 -23.61 -5.90 4.73
N GLY A 5 -23.73 -4.58 4.62
CA GLY A 5 -22.89 -3.75 3.74
C GLY A 5 -21.50 -3.49 4.31
N MET A 6 -20.59 -3.02 3.45
CA MET A 6 -19.27 -2.53 3.89
C MET A 6 -19.44 -1.32 4.81
N LEU A 7 -18.69 -1.27 5.92
CA LEU A 7 -18.72 -0.13 6.84
C LEU A 7 -17.59 0.84 6.53
N CYS A 8 -17.85 2.15 6.65
CA CYS A 8 -16.83 3.16 6.43
C CYS A 8 -17.01 4.33 7.40
N ALA A 9 -15.90 4.80 7.95
CA ALA A 9 -15.89 6.06 8.69
C ALA A 9 -14.55 6.78 8.51
N GLN A 10 -14.58 8.11 8.64
CA GLN A 10 -13.36 8.90 8.70
C GLN A 10 -12.60 8.55 9.99
N PHE A 11 -11.33 8.20 9.84
CA PHE A 11 -10.45 7.92 10.96
C PHE A 11 -9.87 9.24 11.47
N HIS A 12 -10.37 9.67 12.62
CA HIS A 12 -9.97 10.94 13.22
C HIS A 12 -8.67 10.77 13.99
N VAL A 13 -7.61 11.36 13.44
CA VAL A 13 -6.31 11.47 14.10
C VAL A 13 -6.40 12.55 15.16
N ASP A 14 -5.99 12.24 16.40
CA ASP A 14 -5.79 13.29 17.41
C ASP A 14 -4.66 14.19 16.91
N THR A 15 -4.87 15.51 16.89
CA THR A 15 -4.04 16.55 16.25
C THR A 15 -2.63 16.73 16.83
N ARG A 16 -2.01 15.67 17.34
CA ARG A 16 -0.56 15.62 17.58
C ARG A 16 0.15 15.73 16.22
N SER A 17 1.28 16.45 16.20
CA SER A 17 2.03 16.97 15.05
C SER A 17 2.50 15.97 13.99
N ASP A 18 2.18 14.69 14.15
CA ASP A 18 2.85 13.58 13.47
C ASP A 18 2.03 13.00 12.32
N ASP A 19 0.82 13.53 12.10
CA ASP A 19 0.02 13.21 10.93
C ASP A 19 0.74 13.65 9.63
N PRO A 20 0.65 12.87 8.54
CA PRO A 20 1.23 13.22 7.23
C PRO A 20 0.68 14.51 6.61
N GLY A 21 -0.49 14.99 7.02
CA GLY A 21 -1.15 16.15 6.43
C GLY A 21 -1.56 15.94 4.96
N PRO A 22 -2.08 16.99 4.29
CA PRO A 22 -2.55 16.91 2.92
C PRO A 22 -1.46 16.54 1.91
N ARG A 23 -1.66 15.44 1.17
CA ARG A 23 -0.70 14.98 0.16
C ARG A 23 -1.30 14.04 -0.88
N CYS A 24 -0.68 13.95 -2.05
CA CYS A 24 -1.04 12.98 -3.08
C CYS A 24 0.20 12.37 -3.77
N GLY A 25 0.02 11.25 -4.47
CA GLY A 25 1.11 10.54 -5.15
C GLY A 25 2.15 9.97 -4.19
N HIS A 26 1.78 9.76 -2.92
CA HIS A 26 2.54 9.05 -1.91
C HIS A 26 2.20 7.55 -1.97
N THR A 27 2.99 6.73 -1.28
CA THR A 27 2.66 5.30 -1.07
C THR A 27 2.18 5.06 0.35
N LEU A 28 1.35 4.04 0.56
CA LEU A 28 0.93 3.53 1.87
C LEU A 28 1.23 2.03 1.92
N THR A 29 2.26 1.63 2.66
CA THR A 29 2.77 0.25 2.65
C THR A 29 2.54 -0.40 4.00
N CYS A 30 1.82 -1.53 4.04
CA CYS A 30 1.65 -2.32 5.26
C CYS A 30 2.87 -3.20 5.52
N VAL A 31 3.41 -3.13 6.73
CA VAL A 31 4.50 -4.01 7.22
C VAL A 31 4.18 -4.53 8.62
N PRO A 32 4.78 -5.64 9.06
CA PRO A 32 4.72 -6.05 10.46
C PRO A 32 5.27 -4.98 11.40
N ALA A 33 4.66 -4.85 12.58
CA ALA A 33 5.14 -4.02 13.67
C ALA A 33 6.03 -4.83 14.63
N ASP A 34 7.01 -4.17 15.25
CA ASP A 34 7.83 -4.77 16.31
C ASP A 34 6.93 -5.10 17.51
N GLY A 35 7.01 -6.31 18.06
CA GLY A 35 6.14 -6.76 19.16
C GLY A 35 4.77 -7.31 18.73
N GLY A 36 4.50 -7.38 17.42
CA GLY A 36 3.28 -7.98 16.85
C GLY A 36 2.28 -6.96 16.31
N GLY A 37 1.40 -7.40 15.42
CA GLY A 37 0.47 -6.53 14.69
C GLY A 37 1.08 -5.93 13.42
N GLN A 38 0.47 -4.86 12.93
CA GLN A 38 0.81 -4.21 11.66
C GLN A 38 0.96 -2.71 11.83
N ARG A 39 1.80 -2.10 10.99
CA ARG A 39 1.88 -0.65 10.81
C ARG A 39 1.82 -0.28 9.34
N LEU A 40 1.30 0.90 9.04
CA LEU A 40 1.27 1.45 7.70
C LEU A 40 2.33 2.54 7.57
N ILE A 41 3.12 2.47 6.50
CA ILE A 41 4.18 3.43 6.23
C ILE A 41 3.79 4.31 5.07
N ILE A 42 3.73 5.62 5.32
CA ILE A 42 3.66 6.64 4.28
C ILE A 42 5.07 7.11 3.96
N PHE A 43 5.37 7.17 2.67
CA PHE A 43 6.58 7.81 2.16
C PHE A 43 6.24 8.79 1.04
N GLY A 44 6.85 9.97 1.11
CA GLY A 44 6.86 10.97 0.06
C GLY A 44 5.49 11.53 -0.32
N GLY A 45 5.32 11.83 -1.61
CA GLY A 45 4.17 12.52 -2.19
C GLY A 45 4.41 14.02 -2.38
N ALA A 46 3.40 14.70 -2.90
CA ALA A 46 3.36 16.14 -3.08
C ALA A 46 2.38 16.78 -2.09
N THR A 47 2.83 17.80 -1.37
CA THR A 47 2.08 18.50 -0.32
C THR A 47 1.56 19.88 -0.75
N ALA A 48 1.86 20.29 -1.99
CA ALA A 48 1.33 21.51 -2.58
C ALA A 48 0.96 21.29 -4.05
N LEU A 49 0.19 22.22 -4.61
CA LEU A 49 -0.13 22.29 -6.03
C LEU A 49 0.34 23.64 -6.56
N GLU A 50 0.94 23.69 -7.74
CA GLU A 50 1.26 24.97 -8.39
C GLU A 50 -0.04 25.57 -8.97
N GLY A 51 -0.30 26.84 -8.66
CA GLY A 51 -1.58 27.51 -8.92
C GLY A 51 -1.74 28.12 -10.32
N ASP A 52 -3.02 28.26 -10.71
CA ASP A 52 -3.55 28.90 -11.91
C ASP A 52 -2.85 30.22 -12.28
N GLY A 53 -2.24 30.25 -13.46
CA GLY A 53 -2.00 31.53 -14.16
C GLY A 53 -3.33 32.18 -14.58
N PRO A 54 -3.34 33.48 -14.91
CA PRO A 54 -4.55 34.18 -15.36
C PRO A 54 -4.90 33.77 -16.80
N SER A 55 -5.42 32.56 -16.96
CA SER A 55 -6.15 32.06 -18.12
C SER A 55 -6.64 30.66 -17.77
N GLY A 56 -7.96 30.45 -17.79
CA GLY A 56 -8.62 29.17 -17.53
C GLY A 56 -8.28 28.09 -18.55
N SER A 57 -7.04 27.60 -18.52
CA SER A 57 -6.56 26.46 -19.27
C SER A 57 -6.53 25.24 -18.36
N THR A 58 -7.45 24.31 -18.61
CA THR A 58 -7.66 23.02 -17.91
C THR A 58 -6.54 21.99 -18.12
N SER A 59 -5.29 22.44 -18.31
CA SER A 59 -4.14 21.59 -18.60
C SER A 59 -3.32 21.25 -17.35
N GLY A 60 -3.79 20.25 -16.60
CA GLY A 60 -2.99 19.41 -15.70
C GLY A 60 -2.57 20.03 -14.36
N ILE A 61 -3.09 19.49 -13.26
CA ILE A 61 -2.63 19.78 -11.88
C ILE A 61 -1.12 19.50 -11.79
N ARG A 62 -0.33 20.54 -11.55
CA ARG A 62 1.11 20.46 -11.31
C ARG A 62 1.38 20.27 -9.83
N LEU A 63 2.14 19.22 -9.51
CA LEU A 63 2.50 18.88 -8.15
C LEU A 63 3.69 19.75 -7.70
N ALA A 64 3.59 20.31 -6.50
CA ALA A 64 4.66 21.01 -5.80
C ALA A 64 4.84 20.43 -4.39
N GLY A 65 5.87 20.87 -3.67
CA GLY A 65 6.11 20.39 -2.32
C GLY A 65 6.34 18.89 -2.27
N ALA A 66 7.09 18.34 -3.23
CA ALA A 66 7.54 16.95 -3.15
C ALA A 66 8.31 16.78 -1.82
N THR A 67 7.96 15.74 -1.06
CA THR A 67 8.60 15.44 0.23
C THR A 67 9.26 14.05 0.21
N SER A 68 10.18 13.82 1.14
CA SER A 68 10.76 12.52 1.49
C SER A 68 10.41 12.12 2.94
N ASP A 69 9.40 12.78 3.54
CA ASP A 69 8.94 12.46 4.89
C ASP A 69 8.46 11.02 4.99
N VAL A 70 8.71 10.42 6.16
CA VAL A 70 8.25 9.08 6.53
C VAL A 70 7.31 9.20 7.72
N HIS A 71 6.11 8.63 7.60
CA HIS A 71 5.16 8.54 8.70
C HIS A 71 4.76 7.08 8.92
N SER A 72 4.61 6.68 10.17
CA SER A 72 4.18 5.35 10.57
C SER A 72 2.85 5.44 11.31
N PHE A 73 1.86 4.68 10.87
CA PHE A 73 0.60 4.49 11.57
C PHE A 73 0.58 3.13 12.25
N ASP A 74 0.53 3.09 13.57
CA ASP A 74 0.30 1.86 14.30
C ASP A 74 -1.17 1.46 14.18
N VAL A 75 -1.44 0.32 13.53
CA VAL A 75 -2.82 -0.14 13.28
C VAL A 75 -3.52 -0.51 14.58
N ARG A 76 -2.78 -1.05 15.55
CA ARG A 76 -3.38 -1.50 16.81
C ARG A 76 -3.91 -0.34 17.63
N SER A 77 -3.08 0.68 17.89
CA SER A 77 -3.47 1.85 18.69
C SER A 77 -4.19 2.93 17.88
N GLY A 78 -4.01 2.94 16.55
CA GLY A 78 -4.56 3.95 15.67
C GLY A 78 -3.81 5.29 15.75
N VAL A 79 -2.49 5.26 15.95
CA VAL A 79 -1.66 6.45 16.24
C VAL A 79 -0.62 6.64 15.14
N TRP A 80 -0.48 7.89 14.69
CA TRP A 80 0.60 8.30 13.80
C TRP A 80 1.86 8.69 14.57
N THR A 81 3.01 8.42 13.97
CA THR A 81 4.33 8.86 14.42
C THR A 81 5.13 9.29 13.21
N LYS A 82 5.70 10.50 13.25
CA LYS A 82 6.67 10.91 12.24
C LYS A 82 7.98 10.20 12.52
N LEU A 83 8.54 9.53 11.51
CA LEU A 83 9.82 8.86 11.63
C LEU A 83 10.91 9.76 11.05
N ASP A 84 12.08 9.76 11.70
CA ASP A 84 13.31 10.37 11.20
C ASP A 84 14.37 9.28 10.98
N PRO A 85 14.26 8.48 9.89
CA PRO A 85 15.21 7.39 9.67
C PRO A 85 16.61 7.92 9.41
N THR A 86 17.60 7.23 9.96
CA THR A 86 19.02 7.51 9.69
C THR A 86 19.45 6.99 8.31
N GLY A 87 20.63 7.38 7.84
CA GLY A 87 21.17 6.94 6.55
C GLY A 87 20.67 7.74 5.35
N GLU A 88 21.17 7.38 4.16
CA GLU A 88 20.89 8.10 2.91
C GLU A 88 19.61 7.60 2.26
N GLY A 89 18.53 8.32 2.52
CA GLY A 89 17.21 8.06 1.95
C GLY A 89 17.04 8.53 0.50
N PRO A 90 15.92 8.14 -0.15
CA PRO A 90 15.55 8.68 -1.45
C PRO A 90 15.27 10.19 -1.39
N SER A 91 15.59 10.90 -2.47
CA SER A 91 15.20 12.31 -2.65
C SER A 91 13.68 12.51 -2.59
N PRO A 92 13.19 13.73 -2.28
CA PRO A 92 11.77 14.05 -2.29
C PRO A 92 11.09 13.73 -3.63
N ARG A 93 9.95 13.02 -3.58
CA ARG A 93 9.32 12.47 -4.78
C ARG A 93 7.85 12.13 -4.62
N ALA A 94 7.12 12.15 -5.73
CA ALA A 94 5.75 11.65 -5.87
C ALA A 94 5.65 10.65 -7.03
N ALA A 95 4.53 9.93 -7.13
CA ALA A 95 4.29 8.90 -8.15
C ALA A 95 5.42 7.86 -8.27
N HIS A 96 6.13 7.64 -7.16
CA HIS A 96 7.02 6.50 -6.96
C HIS A 96 6.17 5.29 -6.54
N SER A 97 6.82 4.14 -6.43
CA SER A 97 6.15 2.91 -6.00
C SER A 97 6.92 2.30 -4.84
N ALA A 98 6.19 1.59 -3.97
CA ALA A 98 6.77 0.95 -2.81
C ALA A 98 6.22 -0.47 -2.60
N ALA A 99 7.04 -1.34 -2.03
CA ALA A 99 6.68 -2.72 -1.70
C ALA A 99 7.17 -3.12 -0.31
N ALA A 100 6.37 -3.90 0.41
CA ALA A 100 6.76 -4.52 1.67
C ALA A 100 7.62 -5.77 1.41
N VAL A 101 8.79 -5.85 2.04
CA VAL A 101 9.66 -7.04 2.05
C VAL A 101 10.01 -7.35 3.50
N GLY A 102 9.25 -8.26 4.11
CA GLY A 102 9.34 -8.51 5.56
C GLY A 102 8.96 -7.25 6.35
N ASN A 103 9.84 -6.80 7.23
CA ASN A 103 9.71 -5.57 8.01
C ASN A 103 10.30 -4.33 7.30
N MET A 104 10.68 -4.44 6.03
CA MET A 104 11.28 -3.36 5.26
C MET A 104 10.30 -2.82 4.21
N VAL A 105 10.48 -1.54 3.87
CA VAL A 105 9.80 -0.91 2.73
C VAL A 105 10.82 -0.60 1.64
N VAL A 106 10.61 -1.14 0.45
CA VAL A 106 11.41 -0.85 -0.73
C VAL A 106 10.74 0.25 -1.54
N VAL A 107 11.46 1.30 -1.89
CA VAL A 107 10.98 2.46 -2.68
C VAL A 107 11.79 2.57 -3.97
N GLN A 108 11.10 2.75 -5.11
CA GLN A 108 11.74 2.90 -6.42
C GLN A 108 11.06 3.98 -7.28
N GLY A 109 11.88 4.70 -8.06
CA GLY A 109 11.44 5.61 -9.11
C GLY A 109 10.65 6.81 -8.59
N GLY A 110 9.74 7.32 -9.41
CA GLY A 110 8.96 8.52 -9.16
C GLY A 110 9.55 9.78 -9.79
N ILE A 111 8.93 10.91 -9.48
CA ILE A 111 9.33 12.23 -9.98
C ILE A 111 9.46 13.20 -8.81
N GLY A 112 10.54 13.98 -8.82
CA GLY A 112 10.84 15.00 -7.82
C GLY A 112 11.22 16.34 -8.45
N PRO A 113 11.69 17.32 -7.66
CA PRO A 113 12.04 18.65 -8.15
C PRO A 113 13.15 18.64 -9.23
N SER A 114 14.01 17.62 -9.21
CA SER A 114 15.09 17.43 -10.17
C SER A 114 14.70 16.58 -11.40
N GLY A 115 13.41 16.30 -11.59
CA GLY A 115 12.91 15.44 -12.66
C GLY A 115 12.71 13.99 -12.23
N LEU A 116 12.89 13.05 -13.16
CA LEU A 116 12.74 11.63 -12.87
C LEU A 116 13.77 11.20 -11.82
N ALA A 117 13.31 10.41 -10.85
CA ALA A 117 14.19 9.83 -9.87
C ALA A 117 14.93 8.61 -10.47
N SER A 118 16.10 8.30 -9.90
CA SER A 118 16.87 7.12 -10.28
C SER A 118 16.07 5.82 -10.09
N GLU A 119 16.52 4.77 -10.78
CA GLU A 119 15.97 3.41 -10.65
C GLU A 119 16.44 2.66 -9.39
N ASP A 120 17.14 3.36 -8.49
CA ASP A 120 17.71 2.76 -7.30
C ASP A 120 16.64 2.21 -6.36
N LEU A 121 16.97 1.07 -5.76
CA LEU A 121 16.19 0.49 -4.66
C LEU A 121 16.66 1.07 -3.34
N HIS A 122 15.86 1.99 -2.80
CA HIS A 122 16.01 2.46 -1.43
C HIS A 122 15.18 1.58 -0.50
N VAL A 123 15.79 1.11 0.59
CA VAL A 123 15.17 0.20 1.55
C VAL A 123 15.12 0.89 2.90
N LEU A 124 13.92 1.13 3.40
CA LEU A 124 13.68 1.56 4.77
C LEU A 124 13.59 0.30 5.63
N ASP A 125 14.62 0.03 6.40
CA ASP A 125 14.61 -0.99 7.44
C ASP A 125 14.00 -0.39 8.71
N LEU A 126 12.94 -1.04 9.19
CA LEU A 126 12.17 -0.60 10.34
C LEU A 126 12.35 -1.51 11.56
N GLN A 127 13.34 -2.42 11.54
CA GLN A 127 13.73 -3.21 12.71
C GLN A 127 14.47 -2.33 13.71
N GLY A 128 13.88 -2.11 14.89
CA GLY A 128 14.46 -1.21 15.88
C GLY A 128 14.45 0.23 15.36
N SER A 129 15.61 0.89 15.38
CA SER A 129 15.71 2.28 14.89
C SER A 129 15.62 2.33 13.35
N PRO A 130 14.65 3.07 12.78
CA PRO A 130 14.47 3.19 11.34
C PRO A 130 15.74 3.69 10.64
N ARG A 131 16.10 3.04 9.53
CA ARG A 131 17.27 3.41 8.75
C ARG A 131 17.11 3.09 7.26
N TRP A 132 17.62 3.99 6.43
CA TRP A 132 17.69 3.83 4.99
C TRP A 132 18.96 3.11 4.56
N HIS A 133 18.80 2.23 3.57
CA HIS A 133 19.89 1.60 2.83
C HIS A 133 19.63 1.70 1.34
N ARG A 134 20.69 1.71 0.55
CA ARG A 134 20.60 1.53 -0.91
C ARG A 134 21.07 0.14 -1.28
N VAL A 135 20.29 -0.59 -2.06
CA VAL A 135 20.67 -1.92 -2.54
C VAL A 135 21.57 -1.78 -3.76
N SER A 136 22.72 -2.43 -3.73
CA SER A 136 23.57 -2.59 -4.91
C SER A 136 22.96 -3.64 -5.84
N VAL A 137 22.40 -3.18 -6.96
CA VAL A 137 21.89 -4.02 -8.03
C VAL A 137 22.87 -3.98 -9.20
N LYS A 138 23.17 -5.14 -9.78
CA LYS A 138 24.05 -5.26 -10.94
C LYS A 138 23.26 -5.36 -12.23
N GLY A 139 23.91 -4.97 -13.32
CA GLY A 139 23.35 -5.09 -14.67
C GLY A 139 22.32 -4.00 -14.99
N PRO A 140 21.65 -4.12 -16.14
CA PRO A 140 20.55 -3.24 -16.51
C PRO A 140 19.36 -3.47 -15.58
N GLY A 141 18.56 -2.43 -15.38
CA GLY A 141 17.31 -2.52 -14.65
C GLY A 141 16.15 -1.88 -15.43
N PRO A 142 15.00 -1.69 -14.78
CA PRO A 142 13.84 -1.06 -15.37
C PRO A 142 14.11 0.41 -15.79
N GLY A 143 15.21 1.05 -15.41
CA GLY A 143 15.45 2.44 -15.74
C GLY A 143 14.52 3.41 -15.02
N GLN A 144 14.76 4.70 -15.26
CA GLN A 144 14.04 5.79 -14.59
C GLN A 144 12.58 5.85 -15.06
N ARG A 145 11.64 5.83 -14.11
CA ARG A 145 10.20 5.84 -14.40
C ARG A 145 9.38 6.33 -13.22
N TYR A 146 8.18 6.83 -13.51
CA TYR A 146 7.16 7.17 -12.52
C TYR A 146 5.82 6.50 -12.88
N ALA A 147 4.89 6.48 -11.92
CA ALA A 147 3.55 5.91 -12.08
C ALA A 147 3.54 4.44 -12.54
N HIS A 148 4.60 3.70 -12.19
CA HIS A 148 4.75 2.26 -12.41
C HIS A 148 4.19 1.49 -11.21
N VAL A 149 4.17 0.16 -11.29
CA VAL A 149 3.91 -0.70 -10.14
C VAL A 149 5.22 -1.33 -9.69
N ILE A 150 5.43 -1.41 -8.38
CA ILE A 150 6.36 -2.37 -7.77
C ILE A 150 5.60 -3.20 -6.73
N SER A 151 5.85 -4.50 -6.67
CA SER A 151 5.22 -5.38 -5.68
C SER A 151 6.12 -6.54 -5.31
N PHE A 152 6.03 -6.99 -4.06
CA PHE A 152 6.71 -8.20 -3.61
C PHE A 152 5.77 -9.40 -3.78
N VAL A 153 6.18 -10.34 -4.62
CA VAL A 153 5.35 -11.44 -5.11
C VAL A 153 5.98 -12.77 -4.73
N ALA A 154 5.14 -13.75 -4.37
CA ALA A 154 5.54 -15.11 -4.01
C ALA A 154 6.62 -15.17 -2.91
N GLN A 155 6.62 -14.19 -2.00
CA GLN A 155 7.58 -14.07 -0.89
C GLN A 155 9.06 -14.11 -1.32
N ARG A 156 9.36 -13.73 -2.57
CA ARG A 156 10.72 -13.84 -3.13
C ARG A 156 11.06 -12.79 -4.18
N PHE A 157 10.10 -12.38 -5.01
CA PHE A 157 10.41 -11.57 -6.18
C PHE A 157 9.90 -10.14 -6.00
N LEU A 158 10.76 -9.16 -6.17
CA LEU A 158 10.32 -7.80 -6.47
C LEU A 158 9.97 -7.74 -7.96
N VAL A 159 8.74 -7.36 -8.28
CA VAL A 159 8.24 -7.26 -9.66
C VAL A 159 7.93 -5.80 -9.96
N VAL A 160 8.46 -5.28 -11.08
CA VAL A 160 8.16 -3.96 -11.63
C VAL A 160 7.38 -4.14 -12.93
N HIS A 161 6.31 -3.36 -13.12
CA HIS A 161 5.55 -3.34 -14.37
C HIS A 161 5.12 -1.93 -14.77
N GLY A 162 5.28 -1.62 -16.05
CA GLY A 162 4.77 -0.41 -16.70
C GLY A 162 5.33 0.90 -16.15
N GLY A 163 4.51 1.95 -16.18
CA GLY A 163 4.89 3.32 -15.81
C GLY A 163 5.22 4.18 -17.02
N ASN A 164 5.96 5.27 -16.80
CA ASN A 164 6.35 6.20 -17.86
C ASN A 164 7.81 6.67 -17.65
N ASP A 165 8.61 6.61 -18.71
CA ASP A 165 10.05 6.95 -18.73
C ASP A 165 10.32 8.46 -18.97
N GLY A 166 9.28 9.29 -18.91
CA GLY A 166 9.34 10.71 -19.27
C GLY A 166 9.02 10.98 -20.74
N ALA A 167 9.03 9.97 -21.61
CA ALA A 167 8.68 10.09 -23.02
C ALA A 167 7.39 9.34 -23.37
N LYS A 168 7.21 8.11 -22.87
CA LYS A 168 6.09 7.23 -23.21
C LYS A 168 5.68 6.30 -22.07
N PRO A 169 4.43 5.80 -22.05
CA PRO A 169 4.06 4.67 -21.22
C PRO A 169 4.84 3.40 -21.59
N LEU A 170 5.16 2.60 -20.58
CA LEU A 170 5.90 1.34 -20.70
C LEU A 170 4.98 0.15 -20.42
N GLY A 171 5.31 -1.02 -20.98
CA GLY A 171 4.59 -2.29 -20.75
C GLY A 171 5.53 -3.45 -20.41
N ASP A 172 6.79 -3.14 -20.11
CA ASP A 172 7.80 -4.11 -19.73
C ASP A 172 7.58 -4.62 -18.29
N SER A 173 8.08 -5.82 -18.03
CA SER A 173 7.97 -6.48 -16.72
C SER A 173 9.34 -6.97 -16.28
N TRP A 174 9.79 -6.51 -15.12
CA TRP A 174 11.10 -6.85 -14.57
C TRP A 174 10.94 -7.56 -13.22
N CYS A 175 11.76 -8.57 -12.96
CA CYS A 175 11.84 -9.20 -11.65
C CYS A 175 13.25 -9.18 -11.06
N LEU A 176 13.34 -9.07 -9.75
CA LEU A 176 14.55 -9.26 -8.98
C LEU A 176 14.29 -10.30 -7.89
N ASP A 177 15.12 -11.34 -7.85
CA ASP A 177 15.09 -12.37 -6.81
C ASP A 177 15.80 -11.86 -5.54
N THR A 178 15.04 -11.64 -4.46
CA THR A 178 15.59 -11.09 -3.21
C THR A 178 16.40 -12.12 -2.42
N THR A 179 16.41 -13.39 -2.84
CA THR A 179 17.13 -14.48 -2.18
C THR A 179 18.48 -14.81 -2.81
N SER A 180 18.76 -14.30 -4.01
CA SER A 180 19.96 -14.64 -4.78
C SER A 180 20.87 -13.42 -4.92
N LYS A 181 22.06 -13.47 -4.33
CA LYS A 181 23.11 -12.45 -4.51
C LYS A 181 24.11 -12.91 -5.59
N PRO A 182 24.66 -12.00 -6.43
CA PRO A 182 24.36 -10.57 -6.48
C PRO A 182 22.93 -10.28 -6.93
N TYR A 183 22.35 -9.20 -6.42
CA TYR A 183 21.00 -8.78 -6.83
C TYR A 183 21.04 -8.24 -8.25
N GLU A 184 20.22 -8.82 -9.12
CA GLU A 184 20.17 -8.52 -10.56
C GLU A 184 18.72 -8.50 -11.01
N TRP A 185 18.38 -7.52 -11.85
CA TRP A 185 17.09 -7.48 -12.52
C TRP A 185 17.10 -8.41 -13.74
N PHE A 186 15.97 -9.04 -13.99
CA PHE A 186 15.69 -9.84 -15.18
C PHE A 186 14.40 -9.36 -15.84
N GLU A 187 14.45 -9.09 -17.14
CA GLU A 187 13.26 -8.75 -17.93
C GLU A 187 12.46 -10.04 -18.23
N MET A 188 11.29 -10.17 -17.61
CA MET A 188 10.56 -11.44 -17.51
C MET A 188 9.94 -11.95 -18.81
N ASN A 189 9.74 -11.08 -19.81
CA ASN A 189 9.00 -11.36 -21.06
C ASN A 189 7.85 -12.37 -20.88
N PRO A 190 6.84 -12.07 -20.03
CA PRO A 190 5.83 -13.05 -19.66
C PRO A 190 4.95 -13.44 -20.86
N ALA A 191 4.47 -14.68 -20.86
CA ALA A 191 3.53 -15.17 -21.87
C ALA A 191 2.07 -14.75 -21.53
N GLY A 192 1.14 -15.09 -22.42
CA GLY A 192 -0.30 -14.95 -22.18
C GLY A 192 -0.86 -13.59 -22.59
N ASP A 193 -1.87 -13.12 -21.86
CA ASP A 193 -2.60 -11.88 -22.12
C ASP A 193 -1.82 -10.67 -21.59
N VAL A 194 -0.70 -10.35 -22.24
CA VAL A 194 0.20 -9.28 -21.76
C VAL A 194 -0.51 -7.92 -21.77
N PRO A 195 -0.54 -7.19 -20.65
CA PRO A 195 -1.16 -5.87 -20.58
C PRO A 195 -0.46 -4.90 -21.55
N PRO A 196 -1.19 -4.08 -22.33
CA PRO A 196 -0.57 -3.03 -23.12
C PRO A 196 0.18 -1.99 -22.25
N PRO A 197 1.16 -1.26 -22.84
CA PRO A 197 1.89 -0.21 -22.14
C PRO A 197 0.98 0.80 -21.46
N ARG A 198 1.23 1.06 -20.17
CA ARG A 198 0.35 1.86 -19.32
C ARG A 198 1.08 2.52 -18.17
N MET A 199 0.50 3.61 -17.68
CA MET A 199 0.93 4.30 -16.46
C MET A 199 -0.27 4.58 -15.55
N TYR A 200 -0.01 4.84 -14.27
CA TYR A 200 -1.05 5.10 -13.25
C TYR A 200 -2.09 3.98 -13.12
N ALA A 201 -1.70 2.76 -13.51
CA ALA A 201 -2.39 1.54 -13.10
C ALA A 201 -2.11 1.29 -11.61
N ALA A 202 -2.97 0.51 -10.97
CA ALA A 202 -2.78 0.10 -9.58
C ALA A 202 -2.65 -1.42 -9.53
N ALA A 203 -1.84 -1.91 -8.59
CA ALA A 203 -1.70 -3.34 -8.39
C ALA A 203 -1.48 -3.69 -6.92
N ALA A 204 -1.88 -4.89 -6.55
CA ALA A 204 -1.59 -5.47 -5.25
C ALA A 204 -1.23 -6.96 -5.38
N PRO A 205 -0.30 -7.46 -4.56
CA PRO A 205 -0.04 -8.89 -4.45
C PRO A 205 -1.06 -9.55 -3.51
N ARG A 206 -1.48 -10.77 -3.85
CA ARG A 206 -2.25 -11.67 -2.99
C ARG A 206 -1.30 -12.65 -2.29
N ALA A 207 -1.72 -13.17 -1.15
CA ALA A 207 -0.90 -14.05 -0.30
C ALA A 207 -0.40 -15.32 -1.01
N ASP A 208 -1.10 -15.78 -2.05
CA ASP A 208 -0.74 -16.95 -2.85
C ASP A 208 0.27 -16.67 -3.98
N GLY A 209 0.73 -15.42 -4.12
CA GLY A 209 1.71 -15.03 -5.13
C GLY A 209 1.11 -14.57 -6.45
N LEU A 210 -0.19 -14.34 -6.54
CA LEU A 210 -0.80 -13.61 -7.65
C LEU A 210 -0.56 -12.10 -7.50
N LEU A 211 -0.13 -11.43 -8.57
CA LEU A 211 -0.16 -9.96 -8.66
C LEU A 211 -1.32 -9.54 -9.56
N LEU A 212 -2.28 -8.78 -9.04
CA LEU A 212 -3.36 -8.22 -9.85
C LEU A 212 -3.06 -6.77 -10.22
N LEU A 213 -3.10 -6.48 -11.52
CA LEU A 213 -2.97 -5.16 -12.13
C LEU A 213 -4.35 -4.70 -12.63
N CYS A 214 -4.73 -3.46 -12.37
CA CYS A 214 -6.01 -2.89 -12.77
C CYS A 214 -5.86 -1.51 -13.42
N GLY A 215 -6.56 -1.32 -14.53
CA GLY A 215 -6.73 -0.05 -15.24
C GLY A 215 -5.43 0.66 -15.59
N GLY A 216 -5.41 1.97 -15.37
CA GLY A 216 -4.34 2.86 -15.81
C GLY A 216 -4.74 3.60 -17.09
N ARG A 217 -3.75 4.18 -17.76
CA ARG A 217 -3.96 4.85 -19.05
C ARG A 217 -2.82 4.57 -20.02
N GLY A 218 -3.17 4.48 -21.30
CA GLY A 218 -2.24 4.29 -22.41
C GLY A 218 -1.62 5.60 -22.91
N ALA A 219 -0.95 5.52 -24.07
CA ALA A 219 -0.31 6.67 -24.72
C ALA A 219 -1.34 7.69 -25.27
N ASP A 220 -2.53 7.23 -25.60
CA ASP A 220 -3.69 8.04 -25.99
C ASP A 220 -4.32 8.79 -24.80
N SER A 221 -3.80 8.59 -23.58
CA SER A 221 -4.32 9.12 -22.32
C SER A 221 -5.72 8.65 -21.96
N ALA A 222 -6.28 7.67 -22.67
CA ALA A 222 -7.58 7.10 -22.36
C ALA A 222 -7.49 6.23 -21.09
N PRO A 223 -8.46 6.34 -20.16
CA PRO A 223 -8.54 5.43 -19.02
C PRO A 223 -8.82 4.00 -19.51
N LEU A 224 -8.28 3.00 -18.79
CA LEU A 224 -8.47 1.58 -19.06
C LEU A 224 -9.35 0.93 -17.97
N SER A 225 -10.19 -0.03 -18.35
CA SER A 225 -11.08 -0.82 -17.46
C SER A 225 -10.66 -2.30 -17.35
N ASP A 226 -9.53 -2.66 -17.95
CA ASP A 226 -9.01 -4.02 -17.95
C ASP A 226 -8.31 -4.35 -16.62
N ALA A 227 -8.20 -5.64 -16.33
CA ALA A 227 -7.40 -6.14 -15.23
C ALA A 227 -6.73 -7.46 -15.61
N PHE A 228 -5.56 -7.70 -15.03
CA PHE A 228 -4.72 -8.85 -15.35
C PHE A 228 -4.09 -9.43 -14.09
N GLY A 229 -3.98 -10.76 -14.06
CA GLY A 229 -3.22 -11.49 -13.06
C GLY A 229 -1.87 -11.92 -13.62
N LEU A 230 -0.79 -11.59 -12.92
CA LEU A 230 0.55 -12.16 -13.15
C LEU A 230 0.80 -13.27 -12.13
N ALA A 231 1.02 -14.48 -12.63
CA ALA A 231 1.34 -15.64 -11.81
C ALA A 231 2.64 -16.30 -12.27
N ARG A 232 3.32 -16.96 -11.32
CA ARG A 232 4.51 -17.76 -11.59
C ARG A 232 4.18 -19.25 -11.51
N HIS A 233 4.45 -19.97 -12.58
CA HIS A 233 4.29 -21.42 -12.66
C HIS A 233 5.38 -22.17 -11.87
N ARG A 234 5.13 -23.46 -11.62
CA ARG A 234 6.07 -24.34 -10.91
C ARG A 234 7.40 -24.52 -11.67
N ASP A 235 7.36 -24.50 -12.99
CA ASP A 235 8.54 -24.54 -13.86
C ASP A 235 9.28 -23.20 -13.97
N GLY A 236 8.74 -22.16 -13.34
CA GLY A 236 9.34 -20.84 -13.24
C GLY A 236 8.98 -19.85 -14.34
N ARG A 237 8.12 -20.24 -15.29
CA ARG A 237 7.56 -19.27 -16.23
C ARG A 237 6.61 -18.31 -15.54
N TRP A 238 6.66 -17.06 -15.95
CA TRP A 238 5.68 -16.04 -15.60
C TRP A 238 4.64 -15.91 -16.72
N GLU A 239 3.38 -15.73 -16.35
CA GLU A 239 2.28 -15.62 -17.30
C GLU A 239 1.28 -14.56 -16.84
N TRP A 240 0.88 -13.71 -17.77
CA TRP A 240 -0.26 -12.81 -17.63
C TRP A 240 -1.53 -13.51 -18.11
N ALA A 241 -2.62 -13.33 -17.38
CA ALA A 241 -3.95 -13.73 -17.81
C ALA A 241 -4.94 -12.60 -17.54
N ALA A 242 -5.90 -12.39 -18.45
CA ALA A 242 -6.99 -11.46 -18.21
C ALA A 242 -7.78 -11.89 -16.95
N ALA A 243 -8.07 -10.92 -16.08
CA ALA A 243 -8.94 -11.14 -14.94
C ALA A 243 -10.39 -11.37 -15.43
N PRO A 244 -11.20 -12.14 -14.70
CA PRO A 244 -12.58 -12.43 -15.12
C PRO A 244 -13.46 -11.17 -15.10
N GLY A 245 -14.21 -10.96 -16.18
CA GLY A 245 -15.15 -9.85 -16.34
C GLY A 245 -14.48 -8.52 -16.65
N GLU A 246 -15.29 -7.46 -16.74
CA GLU A 246 -14.82 -6.10 -16.98
C GLU A 246 -15.04 -5.23 -15.74
N ALA A 247 -14.10 -4.33 -15.44
CA ALA A 247 -14.28 -3.39 -14.36
C ALA A 247 -15.47 -2.47 -14.66
N PRO A 248 -16.27 -2.07 -13.64
CA PRO A 248 -17.47 -1.25 -13.87
C PRO A 248 -17.22 0.11 -14.52
N THR A 249 -15.98 0.60 -14.47
CA THR A 249 -15.57 1.82 -15.17
C THR A 249 -14.06 1.87 -15.37
N ALA A 250 -13.66 2.42 -16.51
CA ALA A 250 -12.27 2.69 -16.83
C ALA A 250 -11.70 3.79 -15.94
N ARG A 251 -10.45 3.64 -15.46
CA ARG A 251 -9.86 4.61 -14.53
C ARG A 251 -8.34 4.52 -14.46
N TYR A 252 -7.71 5.63 -14.09
CA TYR A 252 -6.29 5.70 -13.71
C TYR A 252 -6.12 6.55 -12.44
N GLN A 253 -4.95 6.51 -11.79
CA GLN A 253 -4.71 7.21 -10.51
C GLN A 253 -5.67 6.77 -9.38
N HIS A 254 -6.23 5.57 -9.50
CA HIS A 254 -6.95 4.90 -8.44
C HIS A 254 -5.96 4.11 -7.57
N ALA A 255 -6.45 3.56 -6.46
CA ALA A 255 -5.64 2.72 -5.59
C ALA A 255 -6.38 1.41 -5.29
N VAL A 256 -5.61 0.35 -5.04
CA VAL A 256 -6.14 -0.99 -4.77
C VAL A 256 -5.55 -1.61 -3.52
N ALA A 257 -6.32 -2.45 -2.85
CA ALA A 257 -5.87 -3.25 -1.71
C ALA A 257 -6.63 -4.57 -1.66
N PHE A 258 -5.97 -5.63 -1.23
CA PHE A 258 -6.62 -6.91 -0.97
C PHE A 258 -7.16 -6.99 0.45
N VAL A 259 -8.35 -7.55 0.59
CA VAL A 259 -8.89 -8.16 1.82
C VAL A 259 -9.29 -9.59 1.46
N GLY A 260 -8.58 -10.58 2.02
CA GLY A 260 -8.73 -11.98 1.60
C GLY A 260 -8.52 -12.17 0.09
N THR A 261 -9.54 -12.67 -0.60
CA THR A 261 -9.54 -12.88 -2.07
C THR A 261 -10.19 -11.73 -2.85
N ARG A 262 -10.49 -10.61 -2.20
CA ARG A 262 -11.20 -9.48 -2.80
C ARG A 262 -10.26 -8.31 -2.99
N LEU A 263 -10.13 -7.85 -4.23
CA LEU A 263 -9.39 -6.65 -4.57
C LEU A 263 -10.35 -5.46 -4.53
N HIS A 264 -10.20 -4.61 -3.52
CA HIS A 264 -10.94 -3.36 -3.41
C HIS A 264 -10.25 -2.31 -4.28
N VAL A 265 -11.04 -1.61 -5.09
CA VAL A 265 -10.62 -0.56 -6.01
C VAL A 265 -11.31 0.73 -5.62
N SER A 266 -10.53 1.75 -5.27
CA SER A 266 -11.06 3.04 -4.82
C SER A 266 -10.63 4.21 -5.71
N GLY A 267 -11.58 5.07 -6.02
CA GLY A 267 -11.42 6.33 -6.74
C GLY A 267 -10.86 6.20 -8.15
N GLY A 268 -10.10 7.21 -8.54
CA GLY A 268 -9.52 7.35 -9.87
C GLY A 268 -10.07 8.52 -10.68
N ALA A 269 -9.41 8.76 -11.80
CA ALA A 269 -9.73 9.79 -12.77
C ALA A 269 -10.14 9.18 -14.11
N LEU A 270 -10.97 9.92 -14.85
CA LEU A 270 -11.46 9.58 -16.19
C LEU A 270 -10.77 10.38 -17.30
N GLY A 271 -9.96 11.38 -16.96
CA GLY A 271 -9.39 12.33 -17.92
C GLY A 271 -10.06 13.70 -17.85
N GLY A 272 -9.42 14.73 -18.40
CA GLY A 272 -9.99 16.09 -18.49
C GLY A 272 -10.32 16.77 -17.16
N GLY A 273 -9.76 16.30 -16.03
CA GLY A 273 -10.10 16.76 -14.69
C GLY A 273 -11.29 16.06 -14.04
N SER A 274 -11.96 15.15 -14.77
CA SER A 274 -13.08 14.36 -14.26
C SER A 274 -12.61 13.19 -13.38
N MET A 275 -13.32 12.99 -12.28
CA MET A 275 -13.15 11.86 -11.37
C MET A 275 -14.18 10.77 -11.68
N VAL A 276 -13.92 9.56 -11.22
CA VAL A 276 -14.93 8.49 -11.22
C VAL A 276 -16.12 8.90 -10.34
N ASP A 277 -17.34 8.64 -10.83
CA ASP A 277 -18.59 8.93 -10.11
C ASP A 277 -18.69 8.18 -8.78
N ASP A 278 -19.37 8.76 -7.78
CA ASP A 278 -19.45 8.20 -6.43
C ASP A 278 -19.91 6.74 -6.41
N HIS A 279 -20.99 6.44 -7.14
CA HIS A 279 -21.54 5.09 -7.19
C HIS A 279 -20.58 4.05 -7.80
N LEU A 280 -19.61 4.47 -8.60
CA LEU A 280 -18.63 3.58 -9.23
C LEU A 280 -17.24 3.71 -8.60
N SER A 281 -17.05 4.69 -7.74
CA SER A 281 -15.75 5.02 -7.17
C SER A 281 -15.24 3.95 -6.22
N LEU A 282 -16.10 3.05 -5.72
CA LEU A 282 -15.70 1.86 -4.99
C LEU A 282 -16.19 0.60 -5.71
N SER A 283 -15.25 -0.21 -6.20
CA SER A 283 -15.53 -1.48 -6.87
C SER A 283 -14.72 -2.59 -6.25
N VAL A 284 -15.19 -3.82 -6.35
CA VAL A 284 -14.53 -5.01 -5.83
C VAL A 284 -14.39 -6.02 -6.96
N LEU A 285 -13.19 -6.57 -7.12
CA LEU A 285 -12.96 -7.75 -7.93
C LEU A 285 -12.78 -8.95 -7.00
N ASN A 286 -13.76 -9.86 -6.99
CA ASN A 286 -13.63 -11.12 -6.28
C ASN A 286 -12.83 -12.10 -7.14
N THR A 287 -11.72 -12.57 -6.58
CA THR A 287 -10.78 -13.49 -7.25
C THR A 287 -10.79 -14.89 -6.66
N SER A 288 -11.83 -15.23 -5.89
CA SER A 288 -12.12 -16.62 -5.54
C SER A 288 -12.49 -17.42 -6.79
N ALA A 289 -12.19 -18.72 -6.79
CA ALA A 289 -12.67 -19.60 -7.85
C ALA A 289 -14.19 -19.82 -7.72
N GLY A 290 -14.88 -19.98 -8.85
CA GLY A 290 -16.31 -20.35 -8.89
C GLY A 290 -17.25 -19.22 -9.27
N SER A 291 -18.56 -19.41 -9.01
CA SER A 291 -19.63 -18.52 -9.48
C SER A 291 -19.65 -17.12 -8.85
N SER A 292 -18.89 -16.91 -7.77
CA SER A 292 -18.75 -15.61 -7.11
C SER A 292 -17.62 -14.75 -7.68
N ALA A 293 -16.86 -15.27 -8.65
CA ALA A 293 -15.75 -14.56 -9.27
C ALA A 293 -16.25 -13.41 -10.15
N GLY A 294 -15.50 -12.31 -10.16
CA GLY A 294 -15.77 -11.17 -11.04
C GLY A 294 -16.01 -9.87 -10.29
N TRP A 295 -16.44 -8.88 -11.07
CA TRP A 295 -16.57 -7.50 -10.64
C TRP A 295 -17.93 -7.21 -10.03
N SER A 296 -17.92 -6.43 -8.95
CA SER A 296 -19.12 -5.81 -8.38
C SER A 296 -18.82 -4.38 -7.96
N VAL A 297 -19.86 -3.56 -7.90
CA VAL A 297 -19.81 -2.30 -7.14
C VAL A 297 -19.95 -2.68 -5.67
N ALA A 298 -19.17 -2.05 -4.79
CA ALA A 298 -19.32 -2.30 -3.36
C ALA A 298 -20.66 -1.76 -2.87
N GLU A 299 -21.51 -2.64 -2.35
CA GLU A 299 -22.76 -2.22 -1.70
C GLU A 299 -22.42 -1.58 -0.34
N ILE A 300 -22.62 -0.27 -0.25
CA ILE A 300 -22.50 0.51 0.99
C ILE A 300 -23.92 0.76 1.54
N GLU A 301 -24.80 -0.23 1.40
CA GLU A 301 -26.16 -0.16 1.92
C GLU A 301 -26.26 -1.00 3.19
N GLY A 302 -26.79 -0.37 4.25
CA GLY A 302 -27.35 -1.12 5.37
C GLY A 302 -26.77 -0.86 6.76
N LEU A 303 -26.33 0.36 7.15
CA LEU A 303 -26.40 0.87 8.54
C LEU A 303 -25.87 2.33 8.63
N THR A 304 -26.66 3.21 9.26
CA THR A 304 -26.52 4.68 9.40
C THR A 304 -26.26 5.48 8.10
N THR A 305 -26.94 6.61 7.91
CA THR A 305 -26.68 7.53 6.78
C THR A 305 -25.23 8.04 6.71
N GLY A 306 -24.47 7.92 7.81
CA GLY A 306 -23.07 8.32 7.91
C GLY A 306 -22.09 7.43 7.15
N SER A 307 -22.27 6.10 7.15
CA SER A 307 -21.31 5.16 6.53
C SER A 307 -21.27 5.31 4.99
N SER A 308 -22.45 5.41 4.37
CA SER A 308 -22.57 5.63 2.92
C SER A 308 -21.94 6.95 2.47
N ALA A 309 -22.21 8.04 3.19
CA ALA A 309 -21.62 9.35 2.90
C ALA A 309 -20.08 9.37 3.12
N ALA A 310 -19.60 8.67 4.15
CA ALA A 310 -18.18 8.50 4.42
C ALA A 310 -17.48 7.72 3.30
N ALA A 311 -18.07 6.61 2.84
CA ALA A 311 -17.53 5.84 1.73
C ALA A 311 -17.47 6.64 0.43
N ALA A 312 -18.53 7.35 0.05
CA ALA A 312 -18.51 8.24 -1.12
C ALA A 312 -17.39 9.30 -1.02
N THR A 313 -17.19 9.87 0.18
CA THR A 313 -16.09 10.83 0.42
C THR A 313 -14.71 10.19 0.37
N ALA A 314 -14.59 8.96 0.88
CA ALA A 314 -13.36 8.18 0.86
C ALA A 314 -12.97 7.79 -0.57
N SER A 315 -13.92 7.50 -1.44
CA SER A 315 -13.64 7.00 -2.78
C SER A 315 -13.63 8.08 -3.86
N ARG A 316 -14.27 9.26 -3.67
CA ARG A 316 -14.21 10.38 -4.64
C ARG A 316 -12.87 11.13 -4.61
N ARG A 317 -11.80 10.46 -5.03
CA ARG A 317 -10.43 11.01 -5.05
C ARG A 317 -9.55 10.29 -6.07
N CYS A 318 -8.41 10.88 -6.39
CA CYS A 318 -7.37 10.23 -7.16
C CYS A 318 -5.98 10.51 -6.55
N ARG A 319 -4.97 9.72 -6.94
CA ARG A 319 -3.60 9.80 -6.43
C ARG A 319 -3.50 9.67 -4.91
N HIS A 320 -4.50 9.05 -4.29
CA HIS A 320 -4.46 8.58 -2.92
C HIS A 320 -3.73 7.24 -2.84
N ALA A 321 -3.48 6.78 -1.63
CA ALA A 321 -2.90 5.47 -1.39
C ALA A 321 -3.84 4.60 -0.55
N THR A 322 -3.77 3.29 -0.75
CA THR A 322 -4.56 2.30 0.01
C THR A 322 -3.71 1.16 0.51
N ALA A 323 -4.11 0.58 1.64
CA ALA A 323 -3.52 -0.62 2.21
C ALA A 323 -4.60 -1.49 2.86
N GLY A 324 -4.44 -2.82 2.78
CA GLY A 324 -5.30 -3.78 3.44
C GLY A 324 -4.64 -4.33 4.69
N VAL A 325 -5.38 -4.44 5.80
CA VAL A 325 -4.94 -5.09 7.04
C VAL A 325 -6.11 -5.86 7.66
N GLY A 326 -6.02 -7.18 7.71
CA GLY A 326 -7.15 -7.99 8.18
C GLY A 326 -8.42 -7.71 7.38
N PRO A 327 -9.55 -7.39 8.02
CA PRO A 327 -10.80 -7.04 7.33
C PRO A 327 -10.84 -5.57 6.86
N LEU A 328 -9.78 -4.80 7.08
CA LEU A 328 -9.79 -3.35 6.90
C LEU A 328 -9.11 -2.90 5.59
N VAL A 329 -9.70 -1.89 4.95
CA VAL A 329 -9.09 -1.12 3.87
C VAL A 329 -8.87 0.31 4.33
N PHE A 330 -7.63 0.75 4.32
CA PHE A 330 -7.22 2.11 4.63
C PHE A 330 -7.14 2.92 3.34
N VAL A 331 -7.66 4.14 3.36
CA VAL A 331 -7.63 5.10 2.23
C VAL A 331 -7.07 6.43 2.74
N CYS A 332 -5.90 6.84 2.23
CA CYS A 332 -5.17 8.00 2.74
C CYS A 332 -4.92 9.06 1.65
N GLY A 333 -5.22 10.31 1.99
CA GLY A 333 -4.91 11.49 1.21
C GLY A 333 -5.42 11.48 -0.23
N GLY A 334 -4.67 12.08 -1.16
CA GLY A 334 -5.03 12.19 -2.57
C GLY A 334 -5.54 13.57 -2.96
N LEU A 335 -6.23 13.65 -4.09
CA LEU A 335 -6.76 14.86 -4.69
C LEU A 335 -8.26 14.75 -4.93
N ARG A 336 -8.98 15.83 -4.64
CA ARG A 336 -10.39 15.99 -5.03
C ARG A 336 -10.66 17.44 -5.43
N GLY A 337 -11.13 17.65 -6.66
CA GLY A 337 -11.50 18.98 -7.15
C GLY A 337 -10.38 20.03 -6.99
N GLY A 338 -9.13 19.65 -7.28
CA GLY A 338 -7.97 20.53 -7.14
C GLY A 338 -7.49 20.76 -5.69
N ASN A 339 -8.04 20.05 -4.71
CA ASN A 339 -7.61 20.15 -3.31
C ASN A 339 -6.86 18.88 -2.89
N LEU A 340 -5.73 19.07 -2.19
CA LEU A 340 -5.05 17.98 -1.49
C LEU A 340 -5.86 17.57 -0.26
N LEU A 341 -5.97 16.26 -0.07
CA LEU A 341 -6.65 15.66 1.06
C LEU A 341 -5.61 15.16 2.05
N GLY A 342 -5.84 15.43 3.33
CA GLY A 342 -5.04 14.93 4.46
C GLY A 342 -5.85 14.04 5.40
N ASP A 343 -7.00 13.58 4.94
CA ASP A 343 -7.87 12.68 5.68
C ASP A 343 -7.44 11.21 5.50
N MET A 344 -7.84 10.40 6.47
CA MET A 344 -7.80 8.94 6.38
C MET A 344 -9.22 8.42 6.56
N TYR A 345 -9.63 7.50 5.69
CA TYR A 345 -10.84 6.70 5.85
C TYR A 345 -10.46 5.26 6.04
N VAL A 346 -11.21 4.57 6.91
CA VAL A 346 -11.06 3.15 7.13
C VAL A 346 -12.40 2.49 6.85
N MET A 347 -12.33 1.49 5.99
CA MET A 347 -13.45 0.64 5.60
C MET A 347 -13.26 -0.74 6.22
N GLU A 348 -14.35 -1.35 6.68
CA GLU A 348 -14.37 -2.77 7.06
C GLU A 348 -15.18 -3.54 6.01
N GLU A 349 -14.58 -4.58 5.43
CA GLU A 349 -15.26 -5.48 4.51
C GLU A 349 -16.47 -6.14 5.18
N SER A 350 -17.53 -6.33 4.39
CA SER A 350 -18.77 -6.97 4.82
C SER A 350 -18.47 -8.31 5.51
N PRO A 351 -19.00 -8.54 6.72
CA PRO A 351 -18.95 -9.85 7.38
C PRO A 351 -19.56 -10.95 6.51
N ALA A 352 -20.70 -10.67 5.88
CA ALA A 352 -21.41 -11.62 5.02
C ALA A 352 -20.57 -12.01 3.78
N ALA A 353 -19.84 -11.06 3.20
CA ALA A 353 -18.91 -11.33 2.12
C ALA A 353 -17.77 -12.29 2.50
N GLN A 354 -17.46 -12.36 3.79
CA GLN A 354 -16.45 -13.25 4.37
C GLN A 354 -17.07 -14.53 4.96
N GLY A 355 -18.40 -14.70 4.87
CA GLY A 355 -19.11 -15.81 5.48
C GLY A 355 -19.12 -15.76 7.02
N LEU A 356 -18.95 -14.57 7.60
CA LEU A 356 -18.90 -14.35 9.04
C LEU A 356 -20.20 -13.72 9.54
N THR A 357 -20.59 -14.07 10.76
CA THR A 357 -21.52 -13.27 11.53
C THR A 357 -20.86 -11.97 11.96
N ARG A 358 -21.67 -10.96 12.29
CA ARG A 358 -21.18 -9.67 12.78
C ARG A 358 -20.33 -9.81 14.07
N ALA A 359 -20.72 -10.72 14.98
CA ALA A 359 -19.94 -11.03 16.18
C ALA A 359 -18.57 -11.67 15.88
N GLU A 360 -18.50 -12.62 14.93
CA GLU A 360 -17.24 -13.19 14.47
C GLU A 360 -16.36 -12.15 13.79
N ALA A 361 -16.93 -11.27 12.96
CA ALA A 361 -16.20 -10.19 12.33
C ALA A 361 -15.64 -9.19 13.35
N THR A 362 -16.36 -8.93 14.45
CA THR A 362 -15.84 -8.10 15.56
C THR A 362 -14.72 -8.79 16.33
N ALA A 363 -14.75 -10.12 16.46
CA ALA A 363 -13.62 -10.86 17.00
C ALA A 363 -12.39 -10.75 16.09
N VAL A 364 -12.56 -10.93 14.77
CA VAL A 364 -11.49 -10.74 13.76
C VAL A 364 -10.95 -9.31 13.82
N LEU A 365 -11.81 -8.30 13.91
CA LEU A 365 -11.39 -6.91 14.05
C LEU A 365 -10.51 -6.71 15.29
N ALA A 366 -10.88 -7.30 16.43
CA ALA A 366 -10.13 -7.22 17.69
C ALA A 366 -8.74 -7.88 17.64
N GLU A 367 -8.47 -8.77 16.68
CA GLU A 367 -7.12 -9.33 16.46
C GLU A 367 -6.16 -8.27 15.92
N HIS A 368 -6.67 -7.33 15.13
CA HIS A 368 -5.88 -6.31 14.43
C HIS A 368 -5.83 -4.97 15.16
N VAL A 369 -6.90 -4.59 15.85
CA VAL A 369 -7.04 -3.27 16.47
C VAL A 369 -7.34 -3.39 17.97
N ASP A 370 -6.90 -2.40 18.74
CA ASP A 370 -7.35 -2.23 20.12
C ASP A 370 -8.71 -1.50 20.12
N LEU A 371 -9.79 -2.25 20.32
CA LEU A 371 -11.16 -1.72 20.38
C LEU A 371 -11.36 -0.70 21.53
N ALA A 372 -10.50 -0.71 22.55
CA ALA A 372 -10.53 0.25 23.65
C ALA A 372 -9.74 1.53 23.33
N ALA A 373 -8.85 1.51 22.33
CA ALA A 373 -8.03 2.68 21.99
C ALA A 373 -8.90 3.89 21.57
N PRO A 374 -8.58 5.12 22.02
CA PRO A 374 -9.40 6.30 21.74
C PRO A 374 -9.69 6.53 20.25
N ALA A 375 -8.68 6.30 19.40
CA ALA A 375 -8.81 6.45 17.94
C ALA A 375 -9.82 5.45 17.35
N TRP A 376 -9.71 4.18 17.72
CA TRP A 376 -10.64 3.14 17.30
C TRP A 376 -12.05 3.35 17.86
N ARG A 377 -12.20 3.79 19.11
CA ARG A 377 -13.52 4.13 19.66
C ARG A 377 -14.24 5.23 18.88
N ARG A 378 -13.51 6.22 18.35
CA ARG A 378 -14.08 7.26 17.48
C ARG A 378 -14.53 6.68 16.14
N TRP A 379 -13.70 5.85 15.52
CA TRP A 379 -14.04 5.17 14.28
C TRP A 379 -15.25 4.24 14.46
N LEU A 380 -15.26 3.39 15.48
CA LEU A 380 -16.36 2.48 15.83
C LEU A 380 -17.68 3.25 16.03
N ARG A 381 -17.64 4.43 16.65
CA ARG A 381 -18.83 5.29 16.75
C ARG A 381 -19.32 5.75 15.37
N GLY A 382 -18.41 6.19 14.50
CA GLY A 382 -18.73 6.63 13.14
C GLY A 382 -19.26 5.49 12.26
N ALA A 383 -18.75 4.28 12.47
CA ALA A 383 -19.18 3.06 11.78
C ALA A 383 -20.45 2.41 12.38
N GLY A 384 -20.93 2.90 13.54
CA GLY A 384 -22.10 2.33 14.22
C GLY A 384 -21.84 1.06 15.03
N LEU A 385 -20.57 0.75 15.34
CA LEU A 385 -20.12 -0.48 16.02
C LEU A 385 -19.76 -0.30 17.50
N LEU A 386 -19.96 0.90 18.08
CA LEU A 386 -19.45 1.20 19.42
C LEU A 386 -20.05 0.30 20.53
N GLU A 387 -21.36 0.08 20.49
CA GLU A 387 -22.05 -0.78 21.48
C GLU A 387 -21.66 -2.25 21.33
N GLU A 388 -21.51 -2.71 20.09
CA GLU A 388 -21.09 -4.08 19.79
C GLU A 388 -19.67 -4.36 20.29
N ALA A 389 -18.74 -3.44 20.01
CA ALA A 389 -17.37 -3.53 20.51
C ALA A 389 -17.32 -3.50 22.05
N ALA A 390 -18.17 -2.69 22.69
CA ALA A 390 -18.27 -2.65 24.15
C ALA A 390 -18.78 -3.98 24.73
N ALA A 391 -19.79 -4.59 24.10
CA ALA A 391 -20.30 -5.91 24.48
C ALA A 391 -19.23 -7.00 24.31
N PHE A 392 -18.47 -6.97 23.20
CA PHE A 392 -17.36 -7.89 22.98
C PHE A 392 -16.28 -7.78 24.07
N LEU A 393 -15.86 -6.57 24.44
CA LEU A 393 -14.88 -6.33 25.49
C LEU A 393 -15.37 -6.72 26.89
N ALA A 394 -16.68 -6.60 27.15
CA ALA A 394 -17.29 -7.04 28.40
C ALA A 394 -17.32 -8.57 28.51
N ALA A 395 -17.59 -9.27 27.41
CA ALA A 395 -17.56 -10.72 27.34
C ALA A 395 -16.14 -11.30 27.34
N ASN A 396 -15.15 -10.51 26.89
CA ASN A 396 -13.76 -10.93 26.74
C ASN A 396 -12.80 -9.99 27.50
N PRO A 397 -12.76 -10.02 28.85
CA PRO A 397 -11.95 -9.10 29.64
C PRO A 397 -10.44 -9.22 29.37
N GLY A 398 -9.95 -10.35 28.84
CA GLY A 398 -8.56 -10.52 28.40
C GLY A 398 -8.17 -9.70 27.16
N HIS A 399 -9.15 -9.13 26.44
CA HIS A 399 -8.93 -8.22 25.31
C HIS A 399 -8.95 -6.74 25.72
N GLN A 400 -9.23 -6.41 26.98
CA GLN A 400 -9.08 -5.04 27.47
C GLN A 400 -7.59 -4.70 27.57
N SER A 401 -7.18 -3.54 27.04
CA SER A 401 -5.78 -3.11 27.01
C SER A 401 -5.12 -3.29 28.37
N VAL A 402 -4.07 -4.11 28.44
CA VAL A 402 -3.13 -4.11 29.56
C VAL A 402 -2.33 -2.81 29.43
N VAL A 403 -2.82 -1.74 30.05
CA VAL A 403 -1.99 -0.55 30.30
C VAL A 403 -1.04 -0.96 31.42
N HIS A 404 0.11 -1.54 31.06
CA HIS A 404 1.20 -1.74 32.02
C HIS A 404 2.18 -0.58 31.90
N ASP A 405 2.25 0.22 32.96
CA ASP A 405 3.40 1.06 33.25
C ASP A 405 4.68 0.19 33.22
N GLY A 406 5.44 0.30 32.13
CA GLY A 406 6.88 0.08 32.11
C GLY A 406 7.45 -1.32 32.42
N GLN A 407 6.68 -2.42 32.39
CA GLN A 407 7.26 -3.76 32.48
C GLN A 407 6.64 -4.78 31.51
N GLU A 408 7.49 -5.41 30.70
CA GLU A 408 7.15 -6.52 29.80
C GLU A 408 6.58 -7.71 30.59
N VAL A 409 5.36 -8.15 30.21
CA VAL A 409 4.82 -9.45 30.60
C VAL A 409 4.45 -10.21 29.32
N LYS A 410 5.02 -11.38 29.14
CA LYS A 410 4.75 -12.29 28.01
C LYS A 410 3.30 -12.74 28.05
N SER A 411 2.54 -12.47 26.99
CA SER A 411 1.23 -13.07 26.76
C SER A 411 1.40 -14.51 26.26
N GLY A 412 0.83 -15.46 27.01
CA GLY A 412 0.73 -16.86 26.61
C GLY A 412 -0.45 -17.05 25.66
N PHE A 413 -0.17 -17.03 24.36
CA PHE A 413 -1.04 -17.59 23.35
C PHE A 413 -0.20 -18.55 22.50
N ASP A 414 -0.43 -19.85 22.69
CA ASP A 414 0.06 -20.89 21.80
C ASP A 414 -0.69 -20.76 20.47
N THR A 415 -0.08 -20.06 19.52
CA THR A 415 -0.39 -20.21 18.10
C THR A 415 0.22 -21.53 17.63
N PRO A 416 -0.41 -22.27 16.71
CA PRO A 416 0.21 -23.44 16.12
C PRO A 416 1.45 -22.97 15.35
N SER A 417 2.63 -23.23 15.92
CA SER A 417 3.92 -22.92 15.34
C SER A 417 4.06 -23.66 14.02
N THR A 418 3.93 -22.96 12.90
CA THR A 418 4.62 -23.39 11.68
C THR A 418 6.10 -23.21 11.96
N ASN A 419 6.81 -24.34 11.91
CA ASN A 419 8.19 -24.49 12.30
C ASN A 419 9.10 -23.65 11.37
N LEU A 420 9.28 -22.37 11.70
CA LEU A 420 10.31 -21.51 11.14
C LEU A 420 11.64 -22.00 11.70
N GLY A 421 12.30 -22.85 10.91
CA GLY A 421 13.67 -23.24 11.14
C GLY A 421 14.52 -21.98 11.32
N SER A 422 15.05 -21.83 12.54
CA SER A 422 16.09 -20.89 12.90
C SER A 422 17.16 -20.80 11.80
N LEU A 423 17.40 -19.60 11.27
CA LEU A 423 18.65 -19.26 10.58
C LEU A 423 19.79 -19.45 11.57
N LYS A 424 20.37 -20.65 11.58
CA LYS A 424 21.66 -20.91 12.22
C LYS A 424 22.73 -20.31 11.33
N PHE A 425 23.29 -19.18 11.75
CA PHE A 425 24.61 -18.76 11.29
C PHE A 425 25.62 -19.81 11.73
N VAL A 426 26.26 -20.47 10.76
CA VAL A 426 27.44 -21.31 11.04
C VAL A 426 28.54 -20.38 11.51
N GLY A 427 29.01 -20.63 12.73
CA GLY A 427 29.95 -19.78 13.45
C GLY A 427 31.29 -19.60 12.73
N GLY A 428 31.71 -18.33 12.67
CA GLY A 428 33.10 -17.92 12.54
C GLY A 428 33.40 -16.98 13.70
N SER A 429 34.42 -17.31 14.49
CA SER A 429 34.80 -16.64 15.73
C SER A 429 35.00 -15.14 15.60
N ALA A 430 34.63 -14.44 16.67
CA ALA A 430 34.86 -13.02 16.91
C ALA A 430 36.28 -12.55 16.54
N GLY A 431 36.35 -11.54 15.68
CA GLY A 431 37.55 -10.76 15.41
C GLY A 431 37.15 -9.30 15.26
N SER A 432 37.53 -8.48 16.24
CA SER A 432 37.45 -7.02 16.17
C SER A 432 38.16 -6.52 14.90
N LEU A 433 37.42 -5.87 14.00
CA LEU A 433 38.01 -5.16 12.87
C LEU A 433 38.50 -3.79 13.36
N LYS A 434 39.82 -3.67 13.55
CA LYS A 434 40.53 -2.38 13.61
C LYS A 434 40.67 -1.84 12.19
N PHE A 435 40.40 -0.55 12.04
CA PHE A 435 40.75 0.21 10.84
C PHE A 435 42.22 0.59 10.91
N ASP A 436 43.01 0.23 9.89
CA ASP A 436 44.36 0.72 9.72
C ASP A 436 44.34 1.85 8.68
N HIS A 437 44.82 3.03 9.10
CA HIS A 437 44.98 4.19 8.24
C HIS A 437 46.33 4.09 7.52
N GLY A 438 46.30 3.87 6.20
CA GLY A 438 47.48 3.97 5.34
C GLY A 438 47.30 5.06 4.29
N SER A 439 47.99 6.19 4.47
CA SER A 439 48.15 7.28 3.50
C SER A 439 49.03 6.89 2.30
N PRO A 440 49.04 7.68 1.19
CA PRO A 440 49.55 7.26 -0.11
C PRO A 440 51.00 7.72 -0.41
N GLY A 441 51.64 6.98 -1.32
CA GLY A 441 52.90 7.31 -2.00
C GLY A 441 53.57 6.00 -2.44
N SER A 442 54.32 5.84 -3.53
CA SER A 442 54.66 6.63 -4.72
C SER A 442 55.72 5.79 -5.45
N ALA A 443 55.69 5.79 -6.79
CA ALA A 443 56.83 5.66 -7.72
C ALA A 443 57.70 4.38 -7.79
N ASP A 444 57.86 3.97 -9.06
CA ASP A 444 59.03 3.44 -9.76
C ASP A 444 59.51 1.98 -9.57
N GLY A 445 59.66 1.34 -10.73
CA GLY A 445 60.17 0.00 -10.99
C GLY A 445 59.79 -0.48 -12.38
#